data_AF-A0A2E9JLF2-F1
#
_entry.id   AF-A0A2E9JLF2-F1
#
_cell.length_a   1.000
_cell.length_b   1.000
_cell.length_c   1.000
_cell.angle_alpha   90.00
_cell.angle_beta   90.00
_cell.angle_gamma   90.00
#
_symmetry.space_group_name_H-M   'P 1'
#
loop_
_entity.id
_entity.type
_entity.pdbx_description
1 polymer ?
#
loop_
_entity_poly.entity_id
_entity_poly.type
_entity_poly.pdbx_seq_one_letter_code
_entity_poly.pdbx_strand_id
1 'polypeptide(L)'
;MNISIVAIISVLIVITALIILRMKRHANRINDYFVDAVTVWVFLNKEDAKAAALTAAKVAAGMQRNSMVTYLYGMATDIDKIKTPDVDEKIFIDKLMNLAKEIGVRDWTIKDSIEEKQRLFECNPKYLEALEKADPSIFSKEYPDLFKKLKGLI
;
A
#
# COMPACT_ATOMS: atom_id res chain seq x y z
N MET A 1 -11.93 42.50 20.97
CA MET A 1 -11.80 41.07 20.62
C MET A 1 -11.11 40.37 21.77
N ASN A 2 -11.79 39.48 22.49
CA ASN A 2 -11.28 38.91 23.75
C ASN A 2 -10.03 38.06 23.48
N ILE A 3 -8.93 38.38 24.16
CA ILE A 3 -7.64 37.68 24.06
C ILE A 3 -7.81 36.16 24.24
N SER A 4 -8.75 35.74 25.10
CA SER A 4 -9.11 34.33 25.32
C SER A 4 -9.68 33.64 24.08
N ILE A 5 -10.46 34.33 23.24
CA ILE A 5 -11.03 33.76 22.00
C ILE A 5 -9.92 33.54 20.97
N VAL A 6 -8.99 34.49 20.85
CA VAL A 6 -7.84 34.37 19.94
C VAL A 6 -6.92 33.22 20.34
N ALA A 7 -6.70 33.03 21.65
CA ALA A 7 -5.91 31.91 22.18
C ALA A 7 -6.56 30.54 21.87
N ILE A 8 -7.88 30.40 22.08
CA ILE A 8 -8.61 29.16 21.79
C ILE A 8 -8.55 28.82 20.29
N ILE A 9 -8.78 29.81 19.43
CA ILE A 9 -8.69 29.61 17.97
C ILE A 9 -7.29 29.18 17.55
N SER A 10 -6.25 29.79 18.13
CA SER A 10 -4.85 29.43 17.82
C SER A 10 -4.53 27.98 18.20
N VAL A 11 -4.98 27.53 19.38
CA VAL A 11 -4.80 26.14 19.81
C VAL A 11 -5.54 25.16 18.88
N LEU A 12 -6.77 25.49 18.48
CA LEU A 12 -7.53 24.66 17.54
C LEU A 12 -6.82 24.52 16.19
N ILE A 13 -6.29 25.62 15.64
CA ILE A 13 -5.52 25.60 14.37
C ILE A 13 -4.31 24.65 14.47
N VAL A 14 -3.55 24.74 15.56
CA VAL A 14 -2.38 23.86 15.78
C VAL A 14 -2.79 22.39 15.87
N ILE A 15 -3.85 22.08 16.62
CA ILE A 15 -4.36 20.70 16.75
C ILE A 15 -4.82 20.17 15.38
N THR A 16 -5.60 20.95 14.63
CA THR A 16 -6.04 20.56 13.29
C THR A 16 -4.85 20.32 12.35
N ALA A 17 -3.84 21.19 12.36
CA ALA A 17 -2.63 21.01 11.55
C ALA A 17 -1.87 19.73 11.92
N LEU A 18 -1.73 19.42 13.22
CA LEU A 18 -1.09 18.19 13.70
C LEU A 18 -1.86 16.94 13.25
N ILE A 19 -3.19 16.96 13.29
CA ILE A 19 -4.03 15.87 12.81
C ILE A 19 -3.84 15.65 11.31
N ILE A 20 -3.87 16.72 10.50
CA ILE A 20 -3.67 16.65 9.04
C ILE A 20 -2.29 16.07 8.71
N LEU A 21 -1.23 16.54 9.39
CA LEU A 21 0.12 16.02 9.19
C LEU A 21 0.23 14.54 9.55
N ARG A 22 -0.40 14.11 10.65
CA ARG A 22 -0.44 12.71 11.07
C ARG A 22 -1.17 11.83 10.06
N MET A 23 -2.32 12.28 9.56
CA MET A 23 -3.09 11.57 8.54
C MET A 23 -2.30 11.41 7.25
N LYS A 24 -1.62 12.48 6.79
CA LYS A 24 -0.78 12.43 5.58
C LYS A 24 0.39 11.45 5.74
N ARG A 25 1.06 11.45 6.90
CA ARG A 25 2.16 10.52 7.16
C ARG A 25 1.68 9.06 7.21
N HIS A 26 0.54 8.80 7.85
CA HIS A 26 -0.06 7.47 7.90
C HIS A 26 -0.48 6.99 6.50
N ALA A 27 -1.08 7.89 5.71
CA ALA A 27 -1.48 7.62 4.32
C ALA A 27 -0.29 7.23 3.43
N ASN A 28 0.84 7.94 3.54
CA ASN A 28 2.05 7.59 2.82
C ASN A 28 2.57 6.20 3.21
N ARG A 29 2.58 5.91 4.51
CA ARG A 29 3.06 4.61 5.01
C ARG A 29 2.19 3.43 4.58
N ILE A 30 0.88 3.62 4.42
CA ILE A 30 0.00 2.60 3.81
C ILE A 30 0.35 2.39 2.33
N ASN A 31 0.69 3.47 1.61
CA ASN A 31 1.13 3.38 0.22
C ASN A 31 2.46 2.61 0.12
N ASP A 32 3.43 2.91 1.00
CA ASP A 32 4.70 2.18 1.07
C ASP A 32 4.45 0.69 1.40
N TYR A 33 3.54 0.42 2.33
CA TYR A 33 3.16 -0.96 2.69
C TYR A 33 2.58 -1.70 1.49
N PHE A 34 1.71 -1.05 0.73
CA PHE A 34 1.14 -1.60 -0.49
C PHE A 34 2.22 -1.90 -1.55
N VAL A 35 3.12 -0.94 -1.79
CA VAL A 35 4.24 -1.07 -2.74
C VAL A 35 5.13 -2.27 -2.39
N ASP A 36 5.50 -2.40 -1.13
CA ASP A 36 6.35 -3.51 -0.66
C ASP A 36 5.61 -4.86 -0.75
N ALA A 37 4.32 -4.91 -0.41
CA ALA A 37 3.49 -6.10 -0.53
C ALA A 37 3.36 -6.57 -1.99
N VAL A 38 3.10 -5.65 -2.93
CA VAL A 38 3.04 -5.94 -4.37
C VAL A 38 4.38 -6.46 -4.86
N THR A 39 5.48 -5.82 -4.46
CA THR A 39 6.85 -6.25 -4.80
C THR A 39 7.09 -7.71 -4.39
N VAL A 40 6.79 -8.06 -3.14
CA VAL A 40 6.93 -9.44 -2.64
C VAL A 40 6.04 -10.41 -3.42
N TRP A 41 4.78 -10.06 -3.67
CA TRP A 41 3.87 -10.92 -4.42
C TRP A 41 4.34 -11.15 -5.86
N VAL A 42 4.70 -10.09 -6.58
CA VAL A 42 5.11 -10.17 -7.98
C VAL A 42 6.37 -11.02 -8.12
N PHE A 43 7.41 -10.74 -7.33
CA PHE A 43 8.71 -11.41 -7.50
C PHE A 43 8.83 -12.76 -6.81
N LEU A 44 8.10 -13.00 -5.71
CA LEU A 44 8.21 -14.24 -4.93
C LEU A 44 6.94 -15.10 -4.97
N ASN A 45 5.89 -14.67 -5.67
CA ASN A 45 4.61 -15.37 -5.80
C ASN A 45 3.97 -15.72 -4.44
N LYS A 46 4.11 -14.80 -3.48
CA LYS A 46 3.57 -14.94 -2.12
C LYS A 46 2.14 -14.42 -2.06
N GLU A 47 1.18 -15.34 -1.98
CA GLU A 47 -0.26 -15.00 -2.01
C GLU A 47 -0.74 -14.28 -0.75
N ASP A 48 -0.07 -14.47 0.40
CA ASP A 48 -0.30 -13.68 1.59
C ASP A 48 0.12 -12.21 1.41
N ALA A 49 1.18 -11.95 0.64
CA ALA A 49 1.57 -10.60 0.25
C ALA A 49 0.57 -9.97 -0.73
N LYS A 50 -0.04 -10.77 -1.63
CA LYS A 50 -1.17 -10.31 -2.45
C LYS A 50 -2.36 -9.90 -1.59
N ALA A 51 -2.73 -10.73 -0.62
CA ALA A 51 -3.82 -10.43 0.31
C ALA A 51 -3.51 -9.15 1.11
N ALA A 52 -2.26 -8.95 1.53
CA ALA A 52 -1.80 -7.73 2.19
C ALA A 52 -1.96 -6.49 1.29
N ALA A 53 -1.53 -6.56 0.04
CA ALA A 53 -1.69 -5.48 -0.94
C ALA A 53 -3.17 -5.15 -1.18
N LEU A 54 -4.00 -6.18 -1.38
CA LEU A 54 -5.43 -6.00 -1.60
C LEU A 54 -6.11 -5.38 -0.37
N THR A 55 -5.80 -5.87 0.84
CA THR A 55 -6.32 -5.30 2.09
C THR A 55 -5.91 -3.84 2.26
N ALA A 56 -4.64 -3.51 1.99
CA ALA A 56 -4.13 -2.14 2.05
C ALA A 56 -4.87 -1.22 1.07
N ALA A 57 -5.15 -1.71 -0.13
CA ALA A 57 -5.99 -1.00 -1.09
C ALA A 57 -7.43 -0.85 -0.60
N LYS A 58 -7.99 -1.84 0.12
CA LYS A 58 -9.40 -1.79 0.56
C LYS A 58 -9.62 -0.73 1.63
N VAL A 59 -8.68 -0.64 2.55
CA VAL A 59 -8.73 0.32 3.66
C VAL A 59 -8.36 1.74 3.22
N ALA A 60 -7.70 1.89 2.07
CA ALA A 60 -7.24 3.18 1.58
C ALA A 60 -8.39 4.05 1.05
N ALA A 61 -8.28 5.36 1.25
CA ALA A 61 -9.22 6.33 0.68
C ALA A 61 -9.13 6.37 -0.85
N GLY A 62 -10.17 6.85 -1.53
CA GLY A 62 -10.23 6.83 -3.01
C GLY A 62 -9.03 7.46 -3.72
N MET A 63 -8.49 8.58 -3.21
CA MET A 63 -7.29 9.21 -3.77
C MET A 63 -6.04 8.32 -3.64
N GLN A 64 -5.88 7.65 -2.50
CA GLN A 64 -4.77 6.71 -2.28
C GLN A 64 -4.92 5.48 -3.17
N ARG A 65 -6.14 4.92 -3.30
CA ARG A 65 -6.40 3.80 -4.22
C ARG A 65 -6.02 4.13 -5.66
N ASN A 66 -6.35 5.33 -6.13
CA ASN A 66 -5.92 5.76 -7.46
C ASN A 66 -4.39 5.79 -7.58
N SER A 67 -3.68 6.28 -6.56
CA SER A 67 -2.21 6.24 -6.53
C SER A 67 -1.66 4.81 -6.56
N MET A 68 -2.30 3.87 -5.87
CA MET A 68 -1.92 2.45 -5.87
C MET A 68 -2.13 1.82 -7.26
N VAL A 69 -3.25 2.12 -7.92
CA VAL A 69 -3.50 1.70 -9.30
C VAL A 69 -2.46 2.29 -10.27
N THR A 70 -2.13 3.58 -10.14
CA THR A 70 -1.06 4.21 -10.94
C THR A 70 0.29 3.55 -10.71
N TYR A 71 0.62 3.19 -9.45
CA TYR A 71 1.85 2.44 -9.15
C TYR A 71 1.89 1.10 -9.90
N LEU A 72 0.79 0.33 -9.89
CA LEU A 72 0.72 -0.95 -10.60
C LEU A 72 0.94 -0.80 -12.11
N TYR A 73 0.33 0.22 -12.73
CA TYR A 73 0.55 0.51 -14.15
C TYR A 73 2.00 0.94 -14.43
N GLY A 74 2.60 1.76 -13.56
CA GLY A 74 4.00 2.17 -13.67
C GLY A 74 4.93 0.96 -13.59
N MET A 75 4.76 0.12 -12.57
CA MET A 75 5.55 -1.11 -12.39
C MET A 75 5.42 -2.06 -13.59
N ALA A 76 4.21 -2.25 -14.13
CA ALA A 76 4.00 -3.08 -15.32
C ALA A 76 4.71 -2.50 -16.55
N THR A 77 4.65 -1.18 -16.73
CA THR A 77 5.34 -0.47 -17.82
C THR A 77 6.85 -0.56 -17.68
N ASP A 78 7.39 -0.52 -16.47
CA ASP A 78 8.83 -0.64 -16.24
C ASP A 78 9.32 -2.07 -16.44
N ILE A 79 8.52 -3.09 -16.08
CA ILE A 79 8.81 -4.49 -16.40
C ILE A 79 8.86 -4.71 -17.91
N ASP A 80 7.88 -4.21 -18.67
CA ASP A 80 7.82 -4.35 -20.14
C ASP A 80 9.03 -3.75 -20.88
N LYS A 81 9.73 -2.79 -20.25
CA LYS A 81 10.97 -2.22 -20.79
C LYS A 81 12.19 -3.11 -20.54
N ILE A 82 12.15 -3.95 -19.50
CA ILE A 82 13.29 -4.79 -19.09
C ILE A 82 13.22 -6.11 -19.87
N LYS A 83 13.64 -6.09 -21.13
CA LYS A 83 13.67 -7.30 -21.95
C LYS A 83 14.68 -8.31 -21.41
N THR A 84 14.19 -9.38 -20.83
CA THR A 84 14.97 -10.46 -20.23
C THR A 84 14.66 -11.76 -20.97
N PRO A 85 15.62 -12.35 -21.71
CA PRO A 85 15.38 -13.50 -22.59
C PRO A 85 14.75 -14.73 -21.92
N ASP A 86 14.97 -14.90 -20.61
CA ASP A 86 14.60 -16.10 -19.86
C ASP A 86 13.36 -15.93 -18.98
N VAL A 87 12.69 -14.77 -19.06
CA VAL A 87 11.56 -14.44 -18.18
C VAL A 87 10.33 -14.13 -19.03
N ASP A 88 9.24 -14.85 -18.79
CA ASP A 88 7.94 -14.50 -19.35
C ASP A 88 7.36 -13.28 -18.61
N GLU A 89 7.86 -12.10 -18.95
CA GLU A 89 7.47 -10.80 -18.39
C GLU A 89 5.96 -10.57 -18.45
N LYS A 90 5.30 -11.16 -19.47
CA LYS A 90 3.86 -11.08 -19.65
C LYS A 90 3.11 -11.60 -18.43
N ILE A 91 3.63 -12.62 -17.74
CA ILE A 91 3.02 -13.15 -16.51
C ILE A 91 2.99 -12.08 -15.41
N PHE A 92 4.08 -11.33 -15.22
CA PHE A 92 4.14 -10.27 -14.21
C PHE A 92 3.26 -9.08 -14.58
N ILE A 93 3.28 -8.68 -15.86
CA ILE A 93 2.43 -7.62 -16.39
C ILE A 93 0.96 -7.99 -16.18
N ASP A 94 0.54 -9.19 -16.58
CA ASP A 94 -0.84 -9.65 -16.44
C ASP A 94 -1.27 -9.70 -14.96
N LYS A 95 -0.41 -10.15 -14.04
CA LYS A 95 -0.65 -10.11 -12.59
C LYS A 95 -0.93 -8.68 -12.10
N LEU A 96 -0.04 -7.74 -12.44
CA LEU A 96 -0.17 -6.34 -12.03
C LEU A 96 -1.43 -5.70 -12.61
N MET A 97 -1.72 -5.93 -13.89
CA MET A 97 -2.90 -5.39 -14.57
C MET A 97 -4.20 -5.95 -13.98
N ASN A 98 -4.23 -7.23 -13.61
CA ASN A 98 -5.39 -7.84 -12.97
C ASN A 98 -5.63 -7.28 -11.56
N LEU A 99 -4.57 -7.11 -10.76
CA LEU A 99 -4.68 -6.47 -9.45
C LEU A 99 -5.14 -5.00 -9.58
N ALA A 100 -4.65 -4.28 -10.58
CA ALA A 100 -5.06 -2.89 -10.84
C ALA A 100 -6.55 -2.79 -11.19
N LYS A 101 -7.06 -3.73 -12.00
CA LYS A 101 -8.50 -3.83 -12.30
C LYS A 101 -9.31 -4.14 -11.06
N GLU A 102 -8.84 -5.08 -10.23
CA GLU A 102 -9.51 -5.46 -8.98
C GLU A 102 -9.64 -4.25 -8.05
N ILE A 103 -8.53 -3.55 -7.78
CA ILE A 103 -8.49 -2.35 -6.92
C ILE A 103 -9.27 -1.17 -7.53
N GLY A 104 -9.31 -1.07 -8.85
CA GLY A 104 -9.99 0.00 -9.58
C GLY A 104 -11.51 -0.01 -9.46
N VAL A 105 -12.12 -1.10 -8.98
CA VAL A 105 -13.56 -1.18 -8.73
C VAL A 105 -13.93 -0.16 -7.63
N ARG A 106 -14.84 0.77 -7.93
CA ARG A 106 -15.05 1.96 -7.10
C ARG A 106 -15.96 1.79 -5.87
N ASP A 107 -16.71 0.69 -5.79
CA ASP A 107 -17.81 0.54 -4.82
C ASP A 107 -17.47 -0.35 -3.62
N TRP A 108 -16.30 -0.13 -3.02
CA TRP A 108 -15.87 -0.95 -1.89
C TRP A 108 -16.55 -0.45 -0.63
N THR A 109 -17.31 -1.33 -0.02
CA THR A 109 -18.03 -1.09 1.22
C THR A 109 -17.12 -1.30 2.44
N ILE A 110 -17.56 -0.81 3.59
CA ILE A 110 -16.90 -1.09 4.87
C ILE A 110 -16.86 -2.61 5.10
N LYS A 111 -17.90 -3.34 4.68
CA LYS A 111 -17.98 -4.79 4.79
C LYS A 111 -16.86 -5.48 3.99
N ASP A 112 -16.59 -5.04 2.76
CA ASP A 112 -15.51 -5.60 1.93
C ASP A 112 -14.13 -5.41 2.60
N SER A 113 -13.93 -4.27 3.26
CA SER A 113 -12.70 -4.00 4.00
C SER A 113 -12.54 -4.89 5.24
N ILE A 114 -13.64 -5.17 5.94
CA ILE A 114 -13.66 -6.06 7.11
C ILE A 114 -13.38 -7.51 6.67
N GLU A 115 -14.03 -7.97 5.61
CA GLU A 115 -13.84 -9.32 5.07
C GLU A 115 -12.41 -9.55 4.59
N GLU A 116 -11.81 -8.57 3.90
CA GLU A 116 -10.40 -8.71 3.48
C GLU A 116 -9.42 -8.68 4.65
N LYS A 117 -9.68 -7.86 5.68
CA LYS A 117 -8.88 -7.89 6.92
C LYS A 117 -8.96 -9.25 7.60
N GLN A 118 -10.15 -9.85 7.67
CA GLN A 118 -10.34 -11.19 8.24
C GLN A 118 -9.56 -12.23 7.45
N ARG A 119 -9.63 -12.19 6.12
CA ARG A 119 -8.85 -13.08 5.25
C ARG A 119 -7.35 -12.89 5.45
N LEU A 120 -6.87 -11.65 5.55
CA LEU A 120 -5.46 -11.37 5.83
C LEU A 120 -5.05 -11.89 7.21
N PHE A 121 -5.90 -11.75 8.23
CA PHE A 121 -5.65 -12.30 9.56
C PHE A 121 -5.47 -13.82 9.52
N GLU A 122 -6.34 -14.52 8.78
CA GLU A 122 -6.30 -15.98 8.63
C GLU A 122 -5.06 -16.45 7.86
N CYS A 123 -4.64 -15.72 6.82
CA CYS A 123 -3.47 -16.09 6.02
C CYS A 123 -2.15 -15.68 6.69
N ASN A 124 -2.04 -14.46 7.19
CA ASN A 124 -0.83 -13.92 7.81
C ASN A 124 -1.17 -12.80 8.82
N PRO A 125 -1.35 -13.12 10.11
CA PRO A 125 -1.73 -12.14 11.12
C PRO A 125 -0.66 -11.06 11.35
N LYS A 126 0.61 -11.34 11.06
CA LYS A 126 1.70 -10.35 11.18
C LYS A 126 1.57 -9.24 10.13
N TYR A 127 1.12 -9.58 8.92
CA TYR A 127 0.85 -8.58 7.89
C TYR A 127 -0.33 -7.70 8.28
N LEU A 128 -1.41 -8.27 8.84
CA LEU A 128 -2.50 -7.43 9.34
C LEU A 128 -2.03 -6.48 10.44
N GLU A 129 -1.27 -6.98 11.42
CA GLU A 129 -0.73 -6.16 12.50
C GLU A 129 0.16 -5.03 11.96
N ALA A 130 1.01 -5.34 10.97
CA ALA A 130 1.84 -4.35 10.31
C ALA A 130 1.00 -3.33 9.53
N LEU A 131 -0.05 -3.75 8.82
CA LEU A 131 -0.96 -2.84 8.12
C LEU A 131 -1.67 -1.88 9.08
N GLU A 132 -2.16 -2.36 10.23
CA GLU A 132 -2.81 -1.51 11.24
C GLU A 132 -1.86 -0.48 11.85
N LYS A 133 -0.57 -0.82 11.93
CA LYS A 133 0.51 0.09 12.33
C LYS A 133 1.05 0.94 11.17
N ALA A 134 0.56 0.70 9.94
CA ALA A 134 1.15 1.16 8.69
C ALA A 134 2.68 0.98 8.69
N ASP A 135 3.18 -0.22 9.00
CA ASP A 135 4.60 -0.56 9.02
C ASP A 135 5.01 -1.27 7.74
N PRO A 136 5.51 -0.56 6.70
CA PRO A 136 6.00 -1.19 5.48
C PRO A 136 7.24 -2.07 5.73
N SER A 137 8.00 -1.81 6.80
CA SER A 137 9.27 -2.50 7.06
C SER A 137 9.11 -3.99 7.32
N ILE A 138 7.89 -4.49 7.55
CA ILE A 138 7.63 -5.93 7.72
C ILE A 138 8.18 -6.75 6.54
N PHE A 139 7.97 -6.30 5.31
CA PHE A 139 8.38 -7.03 4.12
C PHE A 139 9.90 -7.03 3.94
N SER A 140 10.56 -5.90 4.17
CA SER A 140 12.03 -5.84 4.09
C SER A 140 12.73 -6.56 5.23
N LYS A 141 12.09 -6.71 6.39
CA LYS A 141 12.56 -7.57 7.50
C LYS A 141 12.41 -9.06 7.17
N GLU A 142 11.31 -9.44 6.54
CA GLU A 142 11.01 -10.85 6.22
C GLU A 142 11.71 -11.34 4.95
N TYR A 143 11.90 -10.46 3.97
CA TYR A 143 12.54 -10.75 2.67
C TYR A 143 13.76 -9.86 2.39
N PRO A 144 14.77 -9.83 3.27
CA PRO A 144 15.89 -8.89 3.17
C PRO A 144 16.66 -9.02 1.84
N ASP A 145 16.81 -10.24 1.31
CA ASP A 145 17.54 -10.48 0.06
C ASP A 145 16.85 -9.85 -1.16
N LEU A 146 15.50 -9.90 -1.21
CA LEU A 146 14.72 -9.28 -2.28
C LEU A 146 14.97 -7.76 -2.31
N PHE A 147 14.77 -7.11 -1.17
CA PHE A 147 14.89 -5.65 -1.07
C PHE A 147 16.35 -5.18 -1.16
N LYS A 148 17.33 -6.01 -0.76
CA LYS A 148 18.75 -5.72 -0.98
C LYS A 148 19.10 -5.73 -2.47
N LYS A 149 18.61 -6.72 -3.24
CA LYS A 149 18.82 -6.78 -4.70
C LYS A 149 18.20 -5.58 -5.41
N LEU A 150 16.97 -5.23 -5.07
CA LEU A 150 16.27 -4.08 -5.67
C LEU A 150 16.99 -2.75 -5.40
N LYS A 151 17.52 -2.55 -4.19
CA LYS A 151 18.34 -1.36 -3.86
C LYS A 151 19.66 -1.29 -4.62
N GLY A 152 20.16 -2.41 -5.13
CA GLY A 152 21.37 -2.43 -5.96
C GLY A 152 21.12 -2.15 -7.44
N LEU A 153 19.85 -2.06 -7.86
CA LEU A 153 19.44 -1.80 -9.24
C LEU A 153 19.03 -0.33 -9.50
N ILE A 154 18.88 0.47 -8.45
CA ILE A 154 18.55 1.91 -8.46
C ILE A 154 19.79 2.69 -8.06
#